data_AF-A0AAU5Y2I9-F1
#
_entry.id   AF-A0AAU5Y2I9-F1
#
_cell.length_a   1.000
_cell.length_b   1.000
_cell.length_c   1.000
_cell.angle_alpha   90.00
_cell.angle_beta   90.00
_cell.angle_gamma   90.00
#
_symmetry.space_group_name_H-M   'P 1'
#
loop_
_entity.id
_entity.type
_entity.pdbx_description
1 polymer ?
#
loop_
_entity_poly.entity_id
_entity_poly.type
_entity_poly.pdbx_seq_one_letter_code
_entity_poly.pdbx_strand_id
1 'polypeptide(L)' 'MTVLLTEAELRVAELAADATALDAIAEALGIPPDEAAGLLETVYRKLGPAQP' A
#
# COMPACT_ATOMS: atom_id res chain seq x y z
N MET A 1 -10.73 -16.19 2.11
CA MET A 1 -11.16 -14.81 2.46
C MET A 1 -10.74 -13.94 1.30
N THR A 2 -11.68 -13.38 0.54
CA THR A 2 -11.35 -12.51 -0.60
C THR A 2 -11.32 -11.07 -0.08
N VAL A 3 -10.13 -10.47 -0.05
CA VAL A 3 -9.95 -9.06 0.31
C VAL A 3 -10.15 -8.21 -0.93
N LEU A 4 -10.97 -7.17 -0.85
CA LEU A 4 -11.20 -6.23 -1.95
C LEU A 4 -10.36 -4.97 -1.71
N LEU A 5 -9.48 -4.69 -2.66
CA LEU A 5 -8.67 -3.47 -2.71
C LEU A 5 -9.22 -2.53 -3.79
N THR A 6 -9.13 -1.23 -3.55
CA THR A 6 -9.28 -0.23 -4.60
C THR A 6 -8.07 -0.25 -5.55
N GLU A 7 -8.16 0.41 -6.70
CA GLU A 7 -7.04 0.50 -7.64
C GLU A 7 -5.80 1.14 -7.00
N ALA A 8 -5.98 2.20 -6.22
CA ALA A 8 -4.90 2.87 -5.49
C ALA A 8 -4.27 1.95 -4.43
N GLU A 9 -5.10 1.25 -3.66
CA GLU A 9 -4.64 0.28 -2.66
C GLU A 9 -3.86 -0.88 -3.29
N LEU A 10 -4.35 -1.40 -4.42
CA LEU A 10 -3.66 -2.47 -5.15
C LEU A 10 -2.28 -1.99 -5.63
N ARG A 11 -2.19 -0.80 -6.22
CA ARG A 11 -0.91 -0.26 -6.68
C ARG A 11 0.08 -0.02 -5.55
N VAL A 12 -0.38 0.52 -4.43
CA VAL A 12 0.44 0.68 -3.24
C VAL A 12 0.94 -0.67 -2.72
N ALA A 13 0.08 -1.70 -2.71
CA ALA A 13 0.45 -3.04 -2.27
C ALA A 13 1.50 -3.70 -3.19
N GLU A 14 1.36 -3.55 -4.50
CA GLU A 14 2.32 -4.07 -5.49
C GLU A 14 3.70 -3.43 -5.32
N LEU A 15 3.76 -2.09 -5.23
CA LEU A 15 5.03 -1.37 -5.00
C LEU A 15 5.62 -1.73 -3.62
N ALA A 16 4.74 -1.87 -2.62
CA ALA A 16 4.94 -2.54 -1.34
C ALA A 16 5.80 -3.81 -1.41
N ALA A 17 5.29 -4.76 -2.19
CA ALA A 17 5.83 -6.10 -2.32
C ALA A 17 7.22 -6.13 -2.98
N ASP A 18 7.51 -5.18 -3.87
CA ASP A 18 8.81 -5.02 -4.55
C ASP A 18 9.87 -4.33 -3.66
N ALA A 19 9.62 -4.20 -2.36
CA ALA A 19 10.50 -3.53 -1.38
C ALA A 19 10.79 -2.05 -1.71
N THR A 20 9.84 -1.38 -2.36
CA THR A 20 9.95 0.05 -2.68
C THR A 20 9.85 0.89 -1.41
N ALA A 21 10.77 1.85 -1.23
CA ALA A 21 10.69 2.81 -0.12
C ALA A 21 9.41 3.66 -0.23
N LEU A 22 8.84 4.06 0.92
CA LEU A 22 7.60 4.84 0.98
C LEU A 22 7.62 6.08 0.08
N ASP A 23 8.75 6.80 0.06
CA ASP A 23 8.92 8.00 -0.78
C ASP A 23 8.83 7.68 -2.27
N ALA A 24 9.37 6.53 -2.70
CA ALA A 24 9.30 6.09 -4.09
C ALA A 24 7.89 5.60 -4.46
N ILE A 25 7.12 5.07 -3.51
CA ILE A 25 5.68 4.76 -3.71
C ILE A 25 4.90 6.05 -3.91
N ALA A 26 5.15 7.06 -3.07
CA ALA A 26 4.51 8.37 -3.16
C ALA A 26 4.82 9.06 -4.50
N GLU A 27 6.08 9.04 -4.92
CA GLU A 27 6.52 9.56 -6.21
C GLU A 27 5.85 8.83 -7.39
N ALA A 28 5.83 7.50 -7.37
CA ALA A 28 5.24 6.69 -8.44
C ALA A 28 3.72 6.93 -8.61
N LEU A 29 3.04 7.29 -7.53
CA LEU A 29 1.60 7.57 -7.51
C LEU A 29 1.28 9.05 -7.69
N GLY A 30 2.28 9.93 -7.63
CA GLY A 30 2.09 11.38 -7.70
C GLY A 30 1.31 11.95 -6.50
N ILE A 31 1.44 11.32 -5.33
CA ILE A 31 0.74 11.71 -4.09
C ILE A 31 1.74 12.10 -2.99
N PRO A 32 1.31 12.83 -1.94
CA PRO A 32 2.16 13.09 -0.78
C PRO A 32 2.55 11.82 -0.02
N PRO A 33 3.73 11.77 0.62
CA PRO A 33 4.17 10.62 1.43
C PRO A 33 3.20 10.21 2.53
N ASP A 34 2.57 11.18 3.20
CA ASP A 34 1.58 10.93 4.25
C ASP A 34 0.35 10.19 3.72
N GLU A 35 -0.06 10.50 2.48
CA GLU A 35 -1.19 9.83 1.82
C GLU A 35 -0.83 8.40 1.42
N ALA A 36 0.38 8.19 0.88
CA ALA A 36 0.91 6.86 0.58
C ALA A 36 1.00 5.98 1.85
N ALA A 37 1.41 6.57 2.98
CA ALA A 37 1.47 5.88 4.27
C ALA A 37 0.07 5.45 4.75
N GLY A 38 -0.92 6.34 4.64
CA GLY A 38 -2.30 6.03 4.99
C GLY A 38 -2.92 4.93 4.11
N LEU A 39 -2.60 4.92 2.82
CA LEU A 39 -2.99 3.85 1.90
C LEU A 39 -2.36 2.51 2.31
N LEU A 40 -1.05 2.48 2.60
CA LEU A 40 -0.37 1.27 3.09
C LEU A 40 -0.98 0.74 4.39
N GLU A 41 -1.24 1.62 5.35
CA GLU A 41 -1.88 1.22 6.62
C GLU A 41 -3.25 0.59 6.36
N THR A 42 -4.04 1.18 5.46
CA THR A 42 -5.35 0.65 5.07
C THR A 42 -5.23 -0.71 4.40
N VAL A 43 -4.25 -0.89 3.51
CA VAL A 43 -3.95 -2.18 2.87
C VAL A 43 -3.58 -3.23 3.91
N TYR A 44 -2.63 -2.95 4.81
CA TYR A 44 -2.23 -3.91 5.85
C TYR A 44 -3.39 -4.29 6.77
N ARG A 45 -4.24 -3.32 7.14
CA ARG A 45 -5.45 -3.58 7.93
C ARG A 45 -6.43 -4.51 7.22
N LYS A 46 -6.60 -4.34 5.90
CA LYS A 46 -7.48 -5.17 5.06
C LYS A 46 -6.92 -6.58 4.84
N LEU A 47 -5.61 -6.69 4.63
CA LEU A 47 -4.93 -7.97 4.45
C LEU A 47 -4.85 -8.78 5.76
N GLY A 48 -4.99 -8.11 6.91
CA GLY A 48 -4.92 -8.71 8.23
C GLY A 48 -3.47 -8.81 8.72
N PRO A 49 -3.26 -9.24 9.98
CA PRO A 49 -1.91 -9.41 10.51
C PRO A 49 -1.12 -10.36 9.61
N ALA A 50 0.12 -9.98 9.27
CA ALA A 50 1.06 -10.90 8.66
C ALA A 50 1.12 -12.16 9.54
N GLN A 51 0.69 -13.30 9.01
CA GLN A 51 0.89 -14.55 9.71
C GLN A 51 2.41 -14.79 9.81
N PRO A 52 2.91 -15.12 11.01
CA PRO A 52 4.34 -15.32 11.26
C PRO A 52 4.92 -16.48 10.47
#